data_AF-A0A1D3RPM2-F1
#
_entry.id   AF-A0A1D3RPM2-F1
#
_cell.length_a   1.000
_cell.length_b   1.000
_cell.length_c   1.000
_cell.angle_alpha   90.00
_cell.angle_beta   90.00
_cell.angle_gamma   90.00
#
_symmetry.space_group_name_H-M   'P 1'
#
loop_
_entity.id
_entity.type
_entity.pdbx_description
1 polymer ?
#
loop_
_entity_poly.entity_id
_entity_poly.type
_entity_poly.pdbx_seq_one_letter_code
_entity_poly.pdbx_strand_id
1 'polypeptide(L)' 'MKFEPLVFIRIANRNGIKLTRVEGGFMRVRGKYATWLPLLRKHKRQLMKYLDKDEAYRIQLDLFDDLPPKN' A
#
# COMPACT_ATOMS: atom_id res chain seq x y z
N MET A 1 5.95 -24.23 -1.46
CA MET A 1 6.18 -23.16 -2.46
C MET A 1 6.62 -21.90 -1.73
N LYS A 2 7.69 -21.23 -2.16
CA LYS A 2 8.16 -19.98 -1.53
C LYS A 2 7.26 -18.82 -1.97
N PHE A 3 7.01 -17.85 -1.09
CA PHE A 3 6.25 -16.65 -1.44
C PHE A 3 7.13 -15.70 -2.26
N GLU A 4 6.62 -15.22 -3.39
CA GLU A 4 7.31 -14.30 -4.29
C GLU A 4 6.62 -12.93 -4.31
N PRO A 5 7.16 -11.92 -3.61
CA PRO A 5 6.49 -10.63 -3.43
C PRO A 5 6.19 -9.90 -4.74
N LEU A 6 7.14 -9.87 -5.68
CA LEU A 6 6.97 -9.17 -6.95
C LEU A 6 5.90 -9.81 -7.83
N VAL A 7 5.83 -11.15 -7.84
CA VAL A 7 4.80 -11.89 -8.57
C VAL A 7 3.43 -11.62 -7.95
N PHE A 8 3.33 -11.66 -6.63
CA PHE A 8 2.11 -11.32 -5.92
C PHE A 8 1.63 -9.89 -6.24
N ILE A 9 2.53 -8.90 -6.20
CA ILE A 9 2.22 -7.50 -6.53
C ILE A 9 1.71 -7.38 -7.97
N ARG A 10 2.36 -8.05 -8.94
CA ARG A 10 1.91 -8.06 -10.34
C ARG A 10 0.51 -8.65 -10.48
N ILE A 11 0.22 -9.76 -9.80
CA ILE A 11 -1.12 -10.39 -9.84
C ILE A 11 -2.15 -9.46 -9.19
N ALA A 12 -1.85 -8.86 -8.04
CA ALA A 12 -2.73 -7.91 -7.37
C ALA A 12 -3.08 -6.74 -8.32
N ASN A 13 -2.06 -6.13 -8.94
CA ASN A 13 -2.26 -5.04 -9.89
C ASN A 13 -3.11 -5.45 -11.09
N ARG A 14 -2.92 -6.66 -11.65
CA ARG A 14 -3.76 -7.20 -12.74
C ARG A 14 -5.22 -7.38 -12.34
N ASN A 15 -5.49 -7.61 -11.05
CA ASN A 15 -6.84 -7.72 -10.50
C ASN A 15 -7.40 -6.37 -10.01
N GLY A 16 -6.76 -5.25 -10.36
CA GLY A 16 -7.18 -3.92 -9.94
C GLY A 16 -6.92 -3.61 -8.46
N ILE A 17 -6.10 -4.42 -7.79
CA ILE A 17 -5.67 -4.19 -6.41
C ILE A 17 -4.31 -3.50 -6.43
N LYS A 18 -4.30 -2.19 -6.16
CA LYS A 18 -3.06 -1.41 -6.09
C LYS A 18 -2.53 -1.41 -4.66
N LEU A 19 -1.27 -1.82 -4.50
CA LEU A 19 -0.55 -1.82 -3.24
C LEU A 19 0.50 -0.71 -3.25
N THR A 20 0.52 0.14 -2.24
CA THR A 20 1.53 1.20 -2.08
C THR A 20 1.99 1.29 -0.63
N ARG A 21 3.20 1.79 -0.42
CA ARG A 21 3.74 2.11 0.90
C ARG A 21 3.44 3.57 1.23
N VAL A 22 2.82 3.82 2.37
CA VAL A 22 2.66 5.18 2.89
C VAL A 22 3.69 5.47 3.99
N GLU A 23 3.84 6.74 4.33
CA GLU A 23 4.67 7.19 5.44
C GLU A 23 4.22 6.54 6.77
N GLY A 24 5.16 6.32 7.70
CA GLY A 24 4.89 5.57 8.94
C GLY A 24 4.90 4.04 8.79
N GLY A 25 5.26 3.51 7.62
CA GLY A 25 5.43 2.05 7.43
C GLY A 25 4.13 1.28 7.26
N PHE A 26 3.05 1.97 6.87
CA PHE A 26 1.78 1.33 6.54
C PHE A 26 1.70 0.97 5.05
N MET A 27 0.88 -0.04 4.75
CA MET A 27 0.55 -0.46 3.39
C MET A 27 -0.84 0.02 3.07
N ARG A 28 -0.98 0.83 2.02
CA ARG A 28 -2.29 1.21 1.48
C ARG A 28 -2.67 0.22 0.39
N VAL A 29 -3.94 -0.17 0.41
CA VAL A 29 -4.51 -1.13 -0.54
C VAL A 29 -5.73 -0.45 -1.16
N ARG A 30 -5.76 -0.31 -2.49
CA ARG A 30 -6.89 0.25 -3.24
C ARG A 30 -7.49 -0.84 -4.12
N GLY A 31 -8.82 -0.86 -4.27
CA GLY A 31 -9.55 -1.88 -5.04
C GLY A 31 -10.37 -2.84 -4.17
N LYS A 32 -10.99 -3.87 -4.76
CA LYS A 32 -11.73 -4.91 -4.03
C LYS A 32 -10.78 -5.98 -3.50
N TYR A 33 -10.32 -5.84 -2.25
CA TYR A 33 -9.26 -6.68 -1.66
C TYR A 33 -9.71 -7.60 -0.52
N ALA A 34 -11.01 -7.70 -0.22
CA ALA A 34 -11.51 -8.46 0.95
C ALA A 34 -11.01 -9.91 0.97
N THR A 35 -11.01 -10.58 -0.18
CA THR A 35 -10.53 -11.96 -0.35
C THR A 35 -9.00 -12.09 -0.25
N TRP A 36 -8.26 -10.99 -0.43
CA TRP A 36 -6.80 -10.94 -0.38
C TRP A 36 -6.26 -10.57 1.01
N LEU A 37 -7.12 -10.07 1.90
CA LEU A 37 -6.77 -9.57 3.23
C LEU A 37 -5.89 -10.56 4.05
N PRO A 38 -6.19 -11.88 4.08
CA PRO A 38 -5.38 -12.83 4.83
C PRO A 38 -3.94 -12.92 4.31
N LEU A 39 -3.77 -12.94 2.97
CA LEU A 39 -2.46 -13.02 2.32
C LEU A 39 -1.67 -11.72 2.52
N LEU A 40 -2.33 -10.58 2.36
CA LEU A 40 -1.74 -9.25 2.59
C LEU A 40 -1.23 -9.10 4.02
N ARG A 41 -2.00 -9.56 5.02
CA ARG A 41 -1.58 -9.55 6.44
C ARG A 41 -0.40 -10.47 6.69
N LYS A 42 -0.47 -11.72 6.21
CA LYS A 42 0.58 -12.73 6.38
C LYS A 42 1.92 -12.29 5.79
N HIS A 43 1.88 -11.63 4.63
CA HIS A 43 3.09 -11.27 3.87
C HIS A 43 3.42 -9.77 3.90
N LYS A 44 2.77 -8.97 4.75
CA LYS A 44 2.94 -7.50 4.83
C LYS A 44 4.42 -7.09 4.85
N ARG A 45 5.21 -7.67 5.75
CA ARG A 45 6.63 -7.30 5.93
C ARG A 45 7.47 -7.60 4.68
N GLN A 46 7.15 -8.67 3.96
CA GLN A 46 7.84 -9.03 2.72
C GLN A 46 7.42 -8.10 1.58
N LEU A 47 6.13 -7.83 1.44
CA LEU A 47 5.58 -6.92 0.42
C LEU A 47 6.14 -5.50 0.56
N MET A 48 6.16 -4.95 1.78
CA MET A 48 6.61 -3.58 2.08
C MET A 48 8.04 -3.24 1.62
N LYS A 49 8.90 -4.26 1.40
CA LYS A 49 10.25 -4.07 0.85
C LYS A 49 10.26 -3.72 -0.64
N TYR A 50 9.18 -4.07 -1.36
CA TYR A 50 9.07 -3.96 -2.82
C TYR A 50 7.95 -3.03 -3.26
N LEU A 51 7.22 -2.40 -2.32
CA LEU A 51 6.18 -1.44 -2.66
C LEU A 51 6.76 -0.04 -2.86
N ASP A 52 6.31 0.58 -3.94
CA ASP A 52 6.58 1.99 -4.22
C ASP A 52 5.96 2.88 -3.13
N LYS A 53 6.59 4.03 -2.89
CA LYS A 53 6.01 5.06 -2.01
C LYS A 53 4.76 5.63 -2.68
N ASP A 54 3.70 5.84 -1.91
CA ASP A 54 2.47 6.49 -2.39
C ASP A 54 2.71 8.00 -2.47
N GLU A 55 3.17 8.47 -3.64
CA GLU A 55 3.40 9.90 -3.89
C GLU A 55 2.12 10.73 -3.81
N ALA A 56 0.98 10.18 -4.21
CA ALA A 56 -0.31 10.87 -4.09
C ALA A 56 -0.70 11.06 -2.63
N TYR A 57 -0.39 10.11 -1.75
CA TYR A 57 -0.57 10.29 -0.30
C TYR A 57 0.39 11.34 0.25
N ARG A 58 1.66 11.38 -0.21
CA ARG A 58 2.58 12.47 0.18
C ARG A 58 2.06 13.84 -0.25
N ILE A 59 1.65 13.98 -1.50
CA ILE A 59 1.08 15.24 -2.01
C ILE A 59 -0.19 15.63 -1.22
N GLN A 60 -1.03 14.66 -0.83
CA GLN A 60 -2.18 14.93 0.05
C GLN A 60 -1.75 15.39 1.44
N LEU A 61 -0.74 14.78 2.06
CA LEU A 61 -0.20 15.28 3.33
C LEU A 61 0.40 16.68 3.13
N ASP A 62 1.29 16.87 2.16
CA ASP A 62 1.95 18.15 1.89
C ASP A 62 0.94 19.30 1.62
N LEU A 63 -0.16 19.03 0.90
CA LEU A 63 -1.17 20.05 0.57
C LEU A 63 -2.15 20.36 1.71
N PHE A 64 -2.38 19.42 2.63
CA PHE A 64 -3.45 19.53 3.64
C PHE A 64 -2.94 19.55 5.09
N ASP A 65 -1.70 19.13 5.37
CA ASP A 65 -1.05 19.25 6.69
C ASP A 65 -0.40 20.63 6.91
N ASP A 66 -0.25 21.44 5.84
CA ASP A 66 0.10 22.87 5.92
C ASP A 66 -1.07 23.76 6.40
N LEU A 67 -2.27 23.19 6.63
CA LEU A 67 -3.34 23.90 7.31
C LEU A 67 -3.12 23.79 8.82
N PRO A 68 -2.94 24.91 9.56
CA PRO A 68 -2.77 24.86 10.99
C PRO A 68 -3.98 24.13 11.62
N PRO A 69 -3.79 23.40 12.73
CA PRO A 69 -4.91 22.80 13.44
C PRO A 69 -5.93 23.89 13.71
N LYS A 70 -7.18 23.65 13.31
CA LYS A 70 -8.31 24.52 13.65
C LYS A 70 -8.37 24.61 15.18
N ASN A 71 -7.85 25.70 15.74
CA ASN A 71 -8.19 26.18 17.07
C ASN A 71 -9.57 26.85 17.02
#